data_AF-M6JLL1-F1
#
_entry.id   AF-M6JLL1-F1
#
_cell.length_a   1.000
_cell.length_b   1.000
_cell.length_c   1.000
_cell.angle_alpha   90.00
_cell.angle_beta   90.00
_cell.angle_gamma   90.00
#
_symmetry.space_group_name_H-M   'P 1'
#
loop_
_entity.id
_entity.type
_entity.pdbx_description
1 polymer ?
#
loop_
_entity_poly.entity_id
_entity_poly.type
_entity_poly.pdbx_seq_one_letter_code
_entity_poly.pdbx_strand_id
1 'polypeptide(L)'
;MKEEGFIRDYESVKVNETFEDYKVFLKYDQTKRPIIRELIRVSTPGRRVYIKSAEIRPYKNNIGTLIVSTSKGIMTGKNARKLKLGGEVILKMS
;
A
#
# COMPACT_ATOMS: atom_id res chain seq x y z
N MET A 1 3.41 0.88 4.49
CA MET A 1 2.30 1.52 5.25
C MET A 1 2.81 2.30 6.45
N LYS A 2 3.67 1.72 7.31
CA LYS A 2 4.32 2.42 8.44
C LYS A 2 5.20 3.59 7.98
N GLU A 3 6.12 3.32 7.03
CA GLU A 3 7.04 4.34 6.48
C GLU A 3 6.32 5.52 5.83
N GLU A 4 5.21 5.24 5.14
CA GLU A 4 4.35 6.26 4.50
C GLU A 4 3.40 6.96 5.50
N GLY A 5 3.45 6.59 6.79
CA GLY A 5 2.71 7.26 7.86
C GLY A 5 1.23 6.92 7.98
N PHE A 6 0.73 5.92 7.26
CA PHE A 6 -0.69 5.51 7.27
C PHE A 6 -1.09 4.70 8.51
N ILE A 7 -0.16 3.91 9.05
CA ILE A 7 -0.33 3.16 10.30
C ILE A 7 0.71 3.63 11.31
N ARG A 8 0.41 3.50 12.60
CA ARG A 8 1.35 3.81 13.67
C ARG A 8 2.43 2.74 13.74
N ASP A 9 1.99 1.48 13.80
CA ASP A 9 2.89 0.34 13.84
C ASP A 9 2.19 -0.96 13.45
N TYR A 10 2.94 -2.05 13.37
CA TYR A 10 2.43 -3.41 13.33
C TYR A 10 3.34 -4.32 14.14
N GLU A 11 2.76 -5.34 14.79
CA GLU A 11 3.49 -6.40 15.48
C GLU A 11 3.04 -7.75 14.95
N SER A 12 3.98 -8.69 14.85
CA SER A 12 3.65 -10.05 14.51
C SER A 12 3.31 -10.83 15.78
N VAL A 13 2.26 -11.64 15.70
CA VAL A 13 1.68 -12.36 16.83
C VAL A 13 1.63 -13.82 16.43
N LYS A 14 2.46 -14.66 17.06
CA LYS A 14 2.38 -16.11 16.84
C LYS A 14 1.05 -16.62 17.38
N VAL A 15 0.25 -17.22 16.49
CA VAL A 15 -0.99 -17.91 16.85
C VAL A 15 -0.66 -19.35 17.26
N ASN A 16 0.26 -19.98 16.53
CA ASN A 16 0.85 -21.29 16.84
C ASN A 16 2.20 -21.44 16.10
N GLU A 17 2.75 -22.65 16.03
CA GLU A 17 4.04 -22.91 15.38
C GLU A 17 4.03 -22.64 13.86
N THR A 18 2.86 -22.70 13.21
CA THR A 18 2.71 -22.60 11.76
C THR A 18 2.12 -21.27 11.30
N PHE A 19 1.32 -20.63 12.15
CA PHE A 19 0.57 -19.42 11.81
C PHE A 19 1.01 -18.21 12.62
N GLU A 20 1.20 -17.11 11.90
CA GLU A 20 1.52 -15.80 12.44
C GLU A 20 0.45 -14.80 11.98
N ASP A 21 -0.16 -14.11 12.93
CA ASP A 21 -1.05 -12.98 12.70
C ASP A 21 -0.27 -11.67 12.76
N TYR A 22 -0.84 -10.61 12.19
CA TYR A 22 -0.30 -9.26 12.31
C TYR A 22 -1.31 -8.36 12.99
N LYS A 23 -0.95 -7.85 14.16
CA LYS A 23 -1.73 -6.82 14.83
C LYS A 23 -1.28 -5.47 14.33
N VAL A 24 -2.21 -4.74 13.72
CA VAL A 24 -1.95 -3.44 13.10
C VAL A 24 -2.45 -2.33 14.01
N PHE A 25 -1.58 -1.40 14.36
CA PHE A 25 -1.91 -0.21 15.11
C PHE A 25 -2.28 0.93 14.17
N LEU A 26 -3.57 1.19 14.03
CA LEU A 26 -4.09 2.28 13.20
C LEU A 26 -3.68 3.65 13.74
N LYS A 27 -3.53 4.61 12.83
CA LYS A 27 -3.21 6.00 13.15
C LYS A 27 -4.45 6.88 12.97
N TYR A 28 -4.65 7.79 13.91
CA TYR A 28 -5.72 8.78 13.90
C TYR A 28 -5.12 10.18 14.08
N ASP A 29 -5.81 11.20 13.56
CA ASP A 29 -5.42 12.60 13.77
C ASP A 29 -5.84 13.13 15.16
N GLN A 30 -5.48 14.37 15.46
CA GLN A 30 -5.80 15.03 16.74
C GLN A 30 -7.32 15.15 16.99
N THR A 31 -8.12 15.14 15.93
CA THR A 31 -9.59 15.17 15.99
C THR A 31 -10.22 13.78 16.00
N LYS A 32 -9.41 12.73 16.19
CA LYS A 32 -9.79 11.31 16.17
C LYS A 32 -10.32 10.80 14.83
N ARG A 33 -10.00 11.47 13.71
CA ARG A 33 -10.33 10.95 12.37
C ARG A 33 -9.27 9.95 11.91
N PRO A 34 -9.65 8.87 11.21
CA PRO A 34 -8.69 7.89 10.72
C PRO A 34 -7.79 8.52 9.65
N ILE A 35 -6.49 8.22 9.71
CA ILE A 35 -5.54 8.66 8.69
C ILE A 35 -5.80 7.93 7.36
N ILE A 36 -6.15 6.65 7.42
CA ILE A 36 -6.60 5.88 6.24
C ILE A 36 -8.09 6.16 6.04
N ARG A 37 -8.44 6.87 4.98
CA ARG A 37 -9.82 7.17 4.57
C ARG A 37 -10.34 6.19 3.53
N GLU A 38 -9.45 5.64 2.71
CA GLU A 38 -9.80 4.73 1.63
C GLU A 38 -8.72 3.66 1.49
N LEU A 39 -9.15 2.41 1.35
CA LEU A 39 -8.31 1.28 0.99
C LEU A 39 -9.05 0.41 -0.03
N ILE A 40 -8.62 0.48 -1.29
CA ILE A 40 -9.31 -0.23 -2.39
C ILE A 40 -8.33 -1.18 -3.07
N ARG A 41 -8.70 -2.47 -3.09
CA ARG A 41 -8.02 -3.50 -3.87
C ARG A 41 -8.24 -3.22 -5.35
N VAL A 42 -7.16 -3.17 -6.13
CA VAL A 42 -7.21 -2.87 -7.57
C VAL A 42 -7.06 -4.14 -8.40
N SER A 43 -6.02 -4.93 -8.15
CA SER A 43 -5.79 -6.20 -8.84
C SER A 43 -6.39 -7.37 -8.05
N THR A 44 -7.32 -8.12 -8.66
CA THR A 44 -7.99 -9.27 -8.03
C THR A 44 -7.72 -10.56 -8.81
N PRO A 45 -7.88 -11.75 -8.19
CA PRO A 45 -7.92 -13.00 -8.94
C PRO A 45 -8.99 -12.90 -10.05
N GLY A 46 -8.64 -13.27 -11.29
CA GLY A 46 -9.51 -13.13 -12.46
C GLY A 46 -9.45 -11.77 -13.16
N ARG A 47 -8.90 -10.72 -12.53
CA ARG A 47 -8.69 -9.40 -13.16
C ARG A 47 -7.42 -8.74 -12.64
N ARG A 48 -6.30 -9.11 -13.24
CA ARG A 48 -5.00 -8.52 -12.93
C ARG A 48 -4.84 -7.16 -13.60
N VAL A 49 -4.33 -6.19 -12.85
CA VAL A 49 -4.10 -4.83 -13.33
C VAL A 49 -2.60 -4.54 -13.28
N TYR A 50 -2.01 -4.33 -14.45
CA TYR A 50 -0.59 -3.99 -14.59
C TYR A 50 -0.45 -2.59 -15.19
N ILE A 51 0.60 -1.89 -14.80
CA ILE A 51 0.89 -0.52 -15.27
C ILE A 51 2.36 -0.38 -15.64
N LYS A 52 2.65 0.34 -16.74
CA LYS A 52 4.02 0.72 -17.08
C LYS A 52 4.51 1.85 -16.17
N SER A 53 5.81 1.93 -15.94
CA SER A 53 6.39 2.97 -15.07
C SER A 53 6.02 4.41 -15.49
N ALA A 54 5.95 4.65 -16.81
CA ALA A 54 5.58 5.94 -17.39
C ALA A 54 4.10 6.31 -17.16
N GLU A 55 3.23 5.32 -16.96
CA GLU A 55 1.79 5.50 -16.78
C GLU A 55 1.41 5.72 -15.31
N ILE A 56 2.34 5.52 -14.37
CA ILE A 56 2.09 5.71 -12.95
C ILE A 56 1.82 7.18 -12.65
N ARG A 57 0.56 7.52 -12.33
CA ARG A 57 0.12 8.88 -11.96
C ARG A 57 -0.01 9.04 -10.44
N PRO A 58 0.16 10.26 -9.91
CA PRO A 58 -0.17 10.57 -8.52
C PRO A 58 -1.62 10.21 -8.17
N TYR A 59 -1.85 9.69 -6.97
CA TYR A 59 -3.19 9.38 -6.47
C TYR A 59 -3.69 10.49 -5.55
N LYS A 60 -4.93 10.98 -5.78
CA LYS A 60 -5.56 12.10 -5.04
C LYS A 60 -4.59 13.28 -4.78
N ASN A 61 -3.95 13.81 -5.82
CA ASN A 61 -2.99 14.92 -5.70
C ASN A 61 -1.83 14.67 -4.71
N ASN A 62 -1.32 13.44 -4.63
CA ASN A 62 -0.30 12.98 -3.68
C ASN A 62 -0.76 12.86 -2.21
N ILE A 63 -2.06 13.02 -1.93
CA ILE A 63 -2.62 12.71 -0.60
C ILE A 63 -2.66 11.20 -0.40
N GLY A 64 -2.89 10.43 -1.47
CA GLY A 64 -2.88 8.98 -1.46
C GLY A 64 -1.69 8.39 -2.22
N THR A 65 -1.56 7.07 -2.13
CA THR A 65 -0.51 6.32 -2.83
C THR A 65 -1.05 5.06 -3.48
N LEU A 66 -0.36 4.61 -4.52
CA LEU A 66 -0.55 3.29 -5.12
C LEU A 66 0.48 2.34 -4.50
N ILE A 67 0.08 1.10 -4.22
CA ILE A 67 1.02 0.04 -3.88
C ILE A 67 1.19 -0.86 -5.09
N VAL A 68 2.43 -0.96 -5.58
CA VAL A 68 2.77 -1.64 -6.83
C VAL A 68 3.74 -2.78 -6.51
N SER A 69 3.42 -3.98 -6.98
CA SER A 69 4.35 -5.11 -7.00
C SER A 69 5.20 -5.02 -8.24
N THR A 70 6.51 -4.86 -8.08
CA THR A 70 7.47 -4.75 -9.17
C THR A 70 8.45 -5.92 -9.14
N SER A 71 9.31 -6.04 -10.15
CA SER A 71 10.40 -7.03 -10.15
C SER A 71 11.45 -6.84 -9.04
N LYS A 72 11.45 -5.68 -8.35
CA LYS A 72 12.32 -5.41 -7.19
C LYS A 72 11.56 -5.38 -5.86
N GLY A 73 10.39 -6.03 -5.82
CA GLY A 73 9.53 -6.08 -4.64
C GLY A 73 8.41 -5.05 -4.65
N ILE A 74 7.71 -4.97 -3.52
CA ILE A 74 6.53 -4.12 -3.33
C ILE A 74 6.96 -2.73 -2.87
N MET A 75 6.47 -1.70 -3.57
CA MET A 75 6.80 -0.31 -3.25
C MET A 75 5.65 0.63 -3.60
N THR A 76 5.79 1.90 -3.23
CA THR A 76 4.83 2.93 -3.62
C THR A 76 4.93 3.24 -5.11
N GLY A 77 3.83 3.70 -5.71
CA GLY A 77 3.82 4.15 -7.11
C GLY A 77 4.83 5.26 -7.35
N LYS A 78 5.04 6.17 -6.38
CA LYS A 78 6.07 7.21 -6.45
C LYS A 78 7.47 6.61 -6.58
N ASN A 79 7.81 5.61 -5.75
CA ASN A 79 9.10 4.93 -5.79
C ASN A 79 9.26 4.10 -7.07
N ALA A 80 8.22 3.37 -7.49
CA ALA A 80 8.22 2.60 -8.73
C ALA A 80 8.49 3.51 -9.96
N ARG A 81 7.81 4.66 -10.03
CA ARG A 81 8.04 5.66 -11.08
C ARG A 81 9.47 6.22 -11.04
N LYS A 82 9.99 6.57 -9.86
CA LYS A 82 11.36 7.06 -9.68
C LYS A 82 12.40 6.04 -10.17
N LEU A 83 12.17 4.76 -9.90
CA LEU A 83 13.03 3.65 -10.33
C LEU A 83 12.76 3.18 -11.77
N LYS A 84 11.82 3.81 -12.48
CA LYS A 84 11.35 3.44 -13.83
C LYS A 84 10.84 1.99 -13.91
N LEU A 85 10.29 1.46 -12.82
CA LEU A 85 9.71 0.11 -12.75
C LEU A 85 8.19 0.16 -12.87
N GLY A 86 7.63 -0.67 -13.75
CA GLY A 86 6.21 -0.97 -13.81
C GLY A 86 5.87 -2.17 -12.91
N GLY A 87 4.62 -2.62 -12.94
CA GLY A 87 4.22 -3.79 -12.17
C GLY A 87 2.72 -3.93 -11.96
N GLU A 88 2.35 -4.87 -11.08
CA GLU A 88 0.96 -5.11 -10.70
C GLU A 88 0.49 -4.04 -9.71
N VAL A 89 -0.63 -3.37 -10.00
CA VAL A 89 -1.25 -2.43 -9.07
C VAL A 89 -2.07 -3.22 -8.06
N ILE A 90 -1.50 -3.44 -6.89
CA ILE A 90 -2.11 -4.25 -5.83
C ILE A 90 -3.35 -3.53 -5.28
N LEU A 91 -3.15 -2.30 -4.79
CA LEU A 91 -4.18 -1.51 -4.15
C LEU A 91 -3.85 -0.02 -4.23
N LYS A 92 -4.86 0.81 -3.98
CA LYS A 92 -4.74 2.25 -3.78
C LYS A 92 -5.24 2.61 -2.39
N MET A 93 -4.58 3.60 -1.77
CA MET A 93 -4.84 4.00 -0.40
C MET A 93 -4.77 5.53 -0.26
N SER A 94 -5.62 6.13 0.57
CA SER A 94 -5.62 7.56 0.89
C SER A 94 -6.17 7.84 2.27
#